data_AF-A0A956C7E2-F1
#
_entry.id   AF-A0A956C7E2-F1
#
_cell.length_a   1.000
_cell.length_b   1.000
_cell.length_c   1.000
_cell.angle_alpha   90.00
_cell.angle_beta   90.00
_cell.angle_gamma   90.00
#
_symmetry.space_group_name_H-M   'P 1'
#
loop_
_entity.id
_entity.type
_entity.pdbx_description
1 polymer ?
#
loop_
_entity_poly.entity_id
_entity_poly.type
_entity_poly.pdbx_seq_one_letter_code
_entity_poly.pdbx_strand_id
1 'polypeptide(L)'
;MRTTKWLVAIVALTLWACGDDSSDDVGNTGGAAGSSGVGGSGGSTGGAAGTGGAGGIPVTGSALCTTQPAATPTTCSSVSQWGITWTFDSDYPCGQFVNGDYWVTPAASGGTVAITSITPDAAGGKNGFMVNPSETDSQAFDSGGPGYDASLMPALPYAASAGDSIVKSVSLASGCDKSCLQTAAVLTVLETPPPATAFRPAYFGGAASKQLYCSDSLSLGSLSLLATTAAVDAEAPSLAAVTNTVVRVQLNYFGSWAGEQIRPVDNFQKDDPYGPEVSNNNSDAILRVLLQRPGDSDADRESAAVALCQYGIDNDAVFASGKAGWRADGGHGLGMKLPIAFTALVLNDEAMAKRVKNAERSAFAESDQVHAGAKGEVIWGQDRCKYQDATGETEYWYDIQNSPQTKTCLDPYLLIDGGAEPGGYYQGCCTSQALKGSALVVRLIPALAPIWNDDLVLSYADRWVTSGVYTQPDYCAPPSQGGGPDTSNPGHCIPDPDLEQCATYPDCPCQAGKECGRFPALHGTGADSGLHGSAFADAMWTAFR
;
A
#
# COMPACT_ATOMS: atom_id res chain seq x y z
N MET A 1 40.13 -5.89 -54.63
CA MET A 1 38.74 -5.57 -54.24
C MET A 1 38.72 -5.40 -52.73
N ARG A 2 38.32 -4.22 -52.26
CA ARG A 2 38.36 -3.81 -50.84
C ARG A 2 37.25 -4.50 -50.07
N THR A 3 37.59 -5.16 -48.97
CA THR A 3 36.65 -5.65 -47.95
C THR A 3 36.50 -4.58 -46.88
N THR A 4 35.32 -3.99 -46.76
CA THR A 4 34.96 -3.05 -45.70
C THR A 4 34.37 -3.84 -44.53
N LYS A 5 35.02 -3.81 -43.36
CA LYS A 5 34.48 -4.31 -42.09
C LYS A 5 33.61 -3.22 -41.47
N TRP A 6 32.36 -3.53 -41.15
CA TRP A 6 31.53 -2.71 -40.27
C TRP A 6 31.74 -3.20 -38.84
N LEU A 7 32.23 -2.32 -37.96
CA LEU A 7 32.17 -2.48 -36.52
C LEU A 7 30.75 -2.10 -36.07
N VAL A 8 30.04 -3.04 -35.45
CA VAL A 8 28.87 -2.74 -34.62
C VAL A 8 29.40 -2.62 -33.19
N ALA A 9 29.29 -1.42 -32.61
CA ALA A 9 29.55 -1.20 -31.20
C ALA A 9 28.31 -1.64 -30.41
N ILE A 10 28.43 -2.76 -29.69
CA ILE A 10 27.46 -3.16 -28.68
C ILE A 10 27.81 -2.35 -27.42
N VAL A 11 26.95 -1.40 -27.06
CA VAL A 11 26.97 -0.77 -25.73
C VAL A 11 26.41 -1.81 -24.77
N ALA A 12 27.28 -2.37 -23.92
CA ALA A 12 26.86 -3.18 -22.80
C ALA A 12 26.29 -2.24 -21.73
N LEU A 13 24.95 -2.16 -21.63
CA LEU A 13 24.29 -1.73 -20.41
C LEU A 13 24.51 -2.85 -19.38
N THR A 14 25.35 -2.60 -18.38
CA THR A 14 25.41 -3.44 -17.19
C THR A 14 24.10 -3.28 -16.43
N LEU A 15 23.22 -4.29 -16.52
CA LEU A 15 22.18 -4.51 -15.52
C LEU A 15 22.87 -4.79 -14.19
N TRP A 16 22.73 -3.87 -13.24
CA TRP A 16 23.00 -4.16 -11.84
C TRP A 16 21.72 -4.77 -11.27
N ALA A 17 21.69 -6.10 -11.18
CA ALA A 17 20.73 -6.77 -10.32
C ALA A 17 21.11 -6.39 -8.88
N CYS A 18 20.24 -5.67 -8.17
CA CYS A 18 20.38 -5.48 -6.74
C CYS A 18 20.21 -6.87 -6.10
N GLY A 19 21.31 -7.41 -5.58
CA GLY A 19 21.26 -8.52 -4.64
C GLY A 19 20.68 -8.00 -3.32
N ASP A 20 19.65 -8.69 -2.84
CA ASP A 20 19.20 -8.59 -1.45
C ASP A 20 20.30 -9.18 -0.56
N ASP A 21 21.02 -8.36 0.17
CA ASP A 21 21.85 -8.82 1.28
C ASP A 21 20.93 -8.99 2.51
N SER A 22 20.39 -10.20 2.63
CA SER A 22 19.80 -10.73 3.85
C SER A 22 20.87 -10.90 4.92
N SER A 23 21.09 -9.89 5.76
CA SER A 23 21.83 -10.05 7.02
C SER A 23 21.49 -8.97 8.04
N ASP A 24 20.27 -9.00 8.56
CA ASP A 24 19.90 -8.30 9.80
C ASP A 24 19.77 -9.32 10.93
N ASP A 25 20.91 -9.68 11.52
CA ASP A 25 20.98 -10.48 12.74
C ASP A 25 21.97 -9.80 13.70
N VAL A 26 21.44 -9.01 14.63
CA VAL A 26 22.15 -8.66 15.86
C VAL A 26 21.29 -9.09 17.03
N GLY A 27 21.55 -10.33 17.46
CA GLY A 27 21.03 -10.85 18.71
C GLY A 27 21.47 -10.02 19.90
N ASN A 28 20.55 -9.81 20.85
CA ASN A 28 20.91 -9.54 22.22
C ASN A 28 20.17 -10.51 23.15
N THR A 29 20.80 -11.65 23.41
CA THR A 29 20.44 -12.55 24.50
C THR A 29 21.08 -12.08 25.80
N GLY A 30 20.24 -11.92 26.83
CA GLY A 30 20.62 -12.24 28.21
C GLY A 30 20.56 -11.08 29.21
N GLY A 31 19.87 -11.34 30.34
CA GLY A 31 20.14 -10.60 31.56
C GLY A 31 18.94 -10.39 32.49
N ALA A 32 18.38 -11.48 33.03
CA ALA A 32 17.55 -11.38 34.23
C ALA A 32 18.40 -10.88 35.41
N ALA A 33 17.99 -9.77 36.03
CA ALA A 33 18.43 -9.39 37.37
C ALA A 33 17.29 -8.67 38.10
N GLY A 34 16.83 -9.28 39.18
CA GLY A 34 15.86 -8.69 40.08
C GLY A 34 16.45 -7.56 40.92
N SER A 35 15.59 -6.61 41.28
CA SER A 35 15.84 -5.70 42.40
C SER A 35 14.51 -5.36 43.05
N SER A 36 14.34 -5.93 44.23
CA SER A 36 13.35 -5.63 45.24
C SER A 36 13.45 -4.19 45.77
N GLY A 37 12.31 -3.59 46.11
CA GLY A 37 12.19 -2.89 47.39
C GLY A 37 11.57 -1.49 47.41
N VAL A 38 10.37 -1.43 47.99
CA VAL A 38 9.85 -0.37 48.90
C VAL A 38 9.50 0.98 48.23
N GLY A 39 8.31 1.56 48.33
CA GLY A 39 7.24 1.48 49.32
C GLY A 39 6.92 2.93 49.74
N GLY A 40 5.70 3.41 49.45
CA GLY A 40 5.30 4.78 49.76
C GLY A 40 3.83 5.04 49.47
N SER A 41 3.00 4.82 50.49
CA SER A 41 1.56 5.01 50.54
C SER A 41 1.11 6.47 50.53
N GLY A 42 0.02 6.78 49.83
CA GLY A 42 -0.80 7.98 50.02
C GLY A 42 -2.18 7.77 49.38
N GLY A 43 -3.25 7.78 50.18
CA GLY A 43 -4.55 7.20 49.85
C GLY A 43 -5.58 8.12 49.18
N SER A 44 -6.53 7.43 48.53
CA SER A 44 -8.00 7.64 48.47
C SER A 44 -8.56 9.04 48.12
N THR A 45 -9.33 9.11 47.02
CA THR A 45 -10.81 9.14 47.07
C THR A 45 -11.40 8.78 45.69
N GLY A 46 -12.61 8.19 45.69
CA GLY A 46 -13.16 7.41 44.60
C GLY A 46 -13.85 8.16 43.46
N GLY A 47 -14.29 7.40 42.45
CA GLY A 47 -15.09 7.91 41.34
C GLY A 47 -15.25 6.90 40.21
N ALA A 48 -16.38 6.19 40.26
CA ALA A 48 -17.13 5.59 39.14
C ALA A 48 -16.41 4.62 38.17
N ALA A 49 -16.91 3.37 38.19
CA ALA A 49 -16.77 2.41 37.11
C ALA A 49 -17.28 3.00 35.79
N GLY A 50 -16.38 3.13 34.81
CA GLY A 50 -16.71 3.41 33.42
C GLY A 50 -16.47 2.14 32.60
N THR A 51 -17.56 1.49 32.18
CA THR A 51 -17.54 0.45 31.15
C THR A 51 -17.06 1.09 29.85
N GLY A 52 -15.84 0.75 29.42
CA GLY A 52 -15.32 1.10 28.11
C GLY A 52 -16.06 0.30 27.03
N GLY A 53 -17.19 0.85 26.56
CA GLY A 53 -17.78 0.46 25.28
C GLY A 53 -17.07 1.22 24.17
N ALA A 54 -16.41 0.51 23.26
CA ALA A 54 -15.96 1.05 21.99
C ALA A 54 -17.19 1.56 21.21
N GLY A 55 -17.52 2.83 21.39
CA GLY A 55 -18.55 3.51 20.61
C GLY A 55 -18.01 3.79 19.22
N GLY A 56 -18.16 2.82 18.30
CA GLY A 56 -17.98 3.07 16.88
C GLY A 56 -18.93 4.17 16.44
N ILE A 57 -18.41 5.20 15.77
CA ILE A 57 -19.24 6.21 15.12
C ILE A 57 -20.14 5.47 14.11
N PRO A 58 -21.47 5.65 14.13
CA PRO A 58 -22.33 5.01 13.15
C PRO A 58 -21.92 5.45 11.74
N VAL A 59 -21.56 4.49 10.89
CA VAL A 59 -21.22 4.71 9.49
C VAL A 59 -22.52 4.99 8.73
N THR A 60 -22.63 6.17 8.13
CA THR A 60 -23.80 6.60 7.35
C THR A 60 -23.45 6.58 5.87
N GLY A 61 -23.25 5.39 5.30
CA GLY A 61 -23.06 5.22 3.85
C GLY A 61 -24.42 5.04 3.16
N SER A 62 -24.67 5.75 2.05
CA SER A 62 -25.89 5.54 1.26
C SER A 62 -25.93 4.19 0.54
N ALA A 63 -24.77 3.53 0.39
CA ALA A 63 -24.63 2.24 -0.29
C ALA A 63 -24.76 1.01 0.64
N LEU A 64 -25.18 1.19 1.89
CA LEU A 64 -25.47 0.05 2.77
C LEU A 64 -26.67 -0.75 2.27
N CYS A 65 -26.61 -2.07 2.36
CA CYS A 65 -27.67 -3.00 1.94
C CYS A 65 -28.90 -2.97 2.89
N THR A 66 -29.60 -1.84 2.94
CA THR A 66 -30.68 -1.61 3.93
C THR A 66 -32.09 -1.92 3.41
N THR A 67 -32.28 -1.97 2.08
CA THR A 67 -33.62 -2.06 1.48
C THR A 67 -33.75 -3.11 0.38
N GLN A 68 -32.65 -3.74 0.00
CA GLN A 68 -32.57 -4.70 -1.09
C GLN A 68 -33.10 -6.08 -0.66
N PRO A 69 -33.81 -6.81 -1.54
CA PRO A 69 -34.25 -8.16 -1.25
C PRO A 69 -33.07 -9.12 -1.17
N ALA A 70 -33.16 -10.10 -0.26
CA ALA A 70 -32.18 -11.18 -0.17
C ALA A 70 -32.09 -11.96 -1.50
N ALA A 71 -30.87 -12.36 -1.85
CA ALA A 71 -30.64 -13.28 -2.96
C ALA A 71 -31.31 -14.63 -2.67
N THR A 72 -31.74 -15.32 -3.73
CA THR A 72 -32.24 -16.69 -3.60
C THR A 72 -31.04 -17.62 -3.40
N PRO A 73 -30.86 -18.26 -2.22
CA PRO A 73 -29.75 -19.17 -2.00
C PRO A 73 -29.89 -20.43 -2.86
N THR A 74 -28.75 -21.01 -3.22
CA THR A 74 -28.65 -22.44 -3.55
C THR A 74 -28.32 -23.24 -2.29
N THR A 75 -28.33 -24.57 -2.38
CA THR A 75 -27.85 -25.45 -1.30
C THR A 75 -26.51 -26.05 -1.67
N CYS A 76 -25.51 -25.93 -0.79
CA CYS A 76 -24.15 -26.43 -0.98
C CYS A 76 -23.75 -27.34 0.19
N SER A 77 -23.16 -28.50 -0.11
CA SER A 77 -22.36 -29.29 0.85
C SER A 77 -20.87 -28.91 0.84
N SER A 78 -20.46 -28.11 -0.15
CA SER A 78 -19.13 -27.52 -0.25
C SER A 78 -19.15 -26.33 -1.20
N VAL A 79 -18.15 -25.44 -1.07
CA VAL A 79 -17.91 -24.35 -2.02
C VAL A 79 -16.44 -24.34 -2.41
N SER A 80 -16.14 -24.02 -3.67
CA SER A 80 -14.78 -24.03 -4.20
C SER A 80 -14.47 -22.74 -4.95
N GLN A 81 -13.33 -22.14 -4.65
CA GLN A 81 -12.87 -20.90 -5.27
C GLN A 81 -11.35 -20.87 -5.30
N TRP A 82 -10.75 -20.54 -6.45
CA TRP A 82 -9.28 -20.36 -6.59
C TRP A 82 -8.45 -21.56 -6.11
N GLY A 83 -8.92 -22.79 -6.33
CA GLY A 83 -8.22 -24.00 -5.88
C GLY A 83 -8.34 -24.31 -4.38
N ILE A 84 -9.17 -23.56 -3.66
CA ILE A 84 -9.54 -23.81 -2.27
C ILE A 84 -10.96 -24.36 -2.22
N THR A 85 -11.19 -25.41 -1.42
CA THR A 85 -12.54 -25.96 -1.19
C THR A 85 -12.82 -26.07 0.30
N TRP A 86 -13.93 -25.47 0.74
CA TRP A 86 -14.50 -25.69 2.07
C TRP A 86 -15.60 -26.73 1.97
N THR A 87 -15.50 -27.79 2.77
CA THR A 87 -16.52 -28.85 2.85
C THR A 87 -17.28 -28.73 4.16
N PHE A 88 -18.60 -28.88 4.09
CA PHE A 88 -19.50 -28.77 5.23
C PHE A 88 -19.95 -30.15 5.72
N ASP A 89 -20.55 -30.23 6.90
CA ASP A 89 -21.12 -31.48 7.42
C ASP A 89 -22.48 -31.85 6.82
N SER A 90 -23.14 -30.89 6.17
CA SER A 90 -24.50 -30.98 5.63
C SER A 90 -24.70 -29.95 4.51
N ASP A 91 -25.87 -30.00 3.85
CA ASP A 91 -26.25 -28.99 2.86
C ASP A 91 -26.68 -27.69 3.56
N TYR A 92 -26.01 -26.58 3.26
CA TYR A 92 -26.31 -25.25 3.77
C TYR A 92 -26.75 -24.30 2.65
N PRO A 93 -27.61 -23.30 2.95
CA PRO A 93 -27.86 -22.20 2.02
C PRO A 93 -26.56 -21.44 1.72
N CYS A 94 -26.30 -21.20 0.45
CA CYS A 94 -25.06 -20.62 -0.05
C CYS A 94 -25.31 -19.78 -1.32
N GLY A 95 -24.34 -18.96 -1.66
CA GLY A 95 -24.29 -18.22 -2.92
C GLY A 95 -23.01 -17.42 -3.05
N GLN A 96 -23.02 -16.42 -3.92
CA GLN A 96 -21.89 -15.52 -4.14
C GLN A 96 -22.29 -14.06 -3.90
N PHE A 97 -21.32 -13.26 -3.48
CA PHE A 97 -21.38 -11.81 -3.50
C PHE A 97 -21.17 -11.28 -4.91
N VAL A 98 -21.40 -9.99 -5.13
CA VAL A 98 -21.28 -9.35 -6.46
C VAL A 98 -19.87 -9.45 -7.04
N ASN A 99 -18.83 -9.56 -6.21
CA ASN A 99 -17.44 -9.76 -6.65
C ASN A 99 -17.09 -11.24 -6.93
N GLY A 100 -18.02 -12.17 -6.70
CA GLY A 100 -17.85 -13.61 -6.92
C GLY A 100 -17.34 -14.41 -5.72
N ASP A 101 -17.00 -13.78 -4.59
CA ASP A 101 -16.64 -14.49 -3.36
C ASP A 101 -17.86 -15.21 -2.78
N TYR A 102 -17.62 -16.32 -2.07
CA TYR A 102 -18.70 -17.16 -1.54
C TYR A 102 -19.20 -16.71 -0.17
N TRP A 103 -20.52 -16.86 0.03
CA TRP A 103 -21.15 -16.85 1.34
C TRP A 103 -21.90 -18.15 1.61
N VAL A 104 -22.08 -18.44 2.90
CA VAL A 104 -22.89 -19.54 3.42
C VAL A 104 -23.65 -19.07 4.66
N THR A 105 -24.83 -19.63 4.92
CA THR A 105 -25.59 -19.37 6.14
C THR A 105 -25.89 -20.67 6.88
N PRO A 106 -26.14 -20.64 8.19
CA PRO A 106 -26.71 -21.78 8.90
C PRO A 106 -28.06 -22.20 8.31
N ALA A 107 -28.43 -23.48 8.50
CA ALA A 107 -29.73 -23.99 8.07
C ALA A 107 -30.91 -23.45 8.91
N ALA A 108 -30.63 -22.99 10.13
CA ALA A 108 -31.59 -22.37 11.03
C ALA A 108 -30.98 -21.11 11.66
N SER A 109 -31.80 -20.07 11.86
CA SER A 109 -31.36 -18.82 12.48
C SER A 109 -30.75 -19.05 13.87
N GLY A 110 -29.65 -18.36 14.16
CA GLY A 110 -28.83 -18.52 15.36
C GLY A 110 -27.98 -19.81 15.38
N GLY A 111 -27.94 -20.56 14.28
CA GLY A 111 -27.12 -21.76 14.13
C GLY A 111 -25.67 -21.45 13.71
N THR A 112 -24.93 -22.52 13.41
CA THR A 112 -23.57 -22.47 12.86
C THR A 112 -23.47 -23.28 11.58
N VAL A 113 -22.41 -23.02 10.81
CA VAL A 113 -21.99 -23.83 9.66
C VAL A 113 -20.78 -24.66 10.08
N ALA A 114 -20.91 -25.98 10.12
CA ALA A 114 -19.80 -26.85 10.49
C ALA A 114 -18.93 -27.15 9.27
N ILE A 115 -17.73 -26.59 9.25
CA ILE A 115 -16.70 -26.83 8.23
C ILE A 115 -15.89 -28.06 8.67
N THR A 116 -15.98 -29.14 7.90
CA THR A 116 -15.36 -30.43 8.25
C THR A 116 -13.96 -30.58 7.67
N SER A 117 -13.70 -29.99 6.50
CA SER A 117 -12.39 -29.97 5.85
C SER A 117 -12.22 -28.72 4.98
N ILE A 118 -10.97 -28.28 4.82
CA ILE A 118 -10.61 -27.20 3.89
C ILE A 118 -9.39 -27.65 3.10
N THR A 119 -9.56 -27.84 1.78
CA THR A 119 -8.45 -28.25 0.91
C THR A 119 -7.82 -27.05 0.19
N PRO A 120 -6.50 -27.09 -0.11
CA PRO A 120 -5.54 -28.11 0.32
C PRO A 120 -5.35 -28.14 1.84
N ASP A 121 -5.10 -29.32 2.42
CA ASP A 121 -5.00 -29.48 3.87
C ASP A 121 -3.86 -28.64 4.46
N ALA A 122 -4.11 -28.07 5.64
CA ALA A 122 -3.07 -27.40 6.41
C ALA A 122 -2.16 -28.45 7.06
N ALA A 123 -0.89 -28.47 6.68
CA ALA A 123 0.07 -29.45 7.19
C ALA A 123 1.49 -28.91 7.16
N GLY A 124 2.30 -29.26 8.16
CA GLY A 124 3.71 -28.86 8.21
C GLY A 124 3.94 -27.34 8.22
N GLY A 125 2.98 -26.57 8.73
CA GLY A 125 3.01 -25.10 8.71
C GLY A 125 2.70 -24.47 7.35
N LYS A 126 2.10 -25.22 6.40
CA LYS A 126 1.70 -24.73 5.08
C LYS A 126 0.18 -24.74 4.92
N ASN A 127 -0.33 -23.95 3.96
CA ASN A 127 -1.74 -23.86 3.59
C ASN A 127 -2.65 -23.57 4.79
N GLY A 128 -2.26 -22.68 5.70
CA GLY A 128 -3.09 -22.37 6.86
C GLY A 128 -4.32 -21.53 6.52
N PHE A 129 -5.19 -21.38 7.51
CA PHE A 129 -6.34 -20.48 7.47
C PHE A 129 -6.50 -19.74 8.78
N MET A 130 -7.21 -18.63 8.73
CA MET A 130 -7.54 -17.81 9.89
C MET A 130 -9.01 -17.42 9.83
N VAL A 131 -9.60 -17.18 11.00
CA VAL A 131 -10.97 -16.67 11.10
C VAL A 131 -10.89 -15.26 11.63
N ASN A 132 -11.47 -14.32 10.89
CA ASN A 132 -11.49 -12.89 11.25
C ASN A 132 -10.10 -12.35 11.64
N PRO A 133 -9.06 -12.41 10.77
CA PRO A 133 -7.77 -11.81 11.07
C PRO A 133 -7.95 -10.38 11.62
N SER A 134 -7.28 -10.06 12.73
CA SER A 134 -7.50 -8.78 13.43
C SER A 134 -6.22 -8.13 13.95
N GLU A 135 -5.08 -8.83 13.86
CA GLU A 135 -3.76 -8.30 14.17
C GLU A 135 -2.96 -8.15 12.87
N THR A 136 -2.03 -7.20 12.85
CA THR A 136 -1.30 -6.77 11.64
C THR A 136 0.17 -7.17 11.63
N ASP A 137 0.55 -8.08 12.52
CA ASP A 137 1.92 -8.55 12.71
C ASP A 137 2.01 -10.07 12.93
N SER A 138 0.89 -10.79 12.75
CA SER A 138 0.81 -12.23 12.95
C SER A 138 -0.13 -12.93 11.98
N GLN A 139 0.17 -14.20 11.71
CA GLN A 139 -0.53 -15.00 10.69
C GLN A 139 -0.36 -16.51 10.93
N ALA A 140 -1.28 -17.33 10.43
CA ALA A 140 -1.16 -18.80 10.48
C ALA A 140 -1.13 -19.47 9.11
N PHE A 141 -0.97 -18.71 8.03
CA PHE A 141 -1.00 -19.17 6.64
C PHE A 141 0.23 -20.01 6.27
N ASP A 142 1.43 -19.53 6.59
CA ASP A 142 2.68 -20.20 6.20
C ASP A 142 3.81 -19.94 7.21
N SER A 143 4.44 -21.00 7.72
CA SER A 143 5.51 -20.91 8.71
C SER A 143 6.84 -20.40 8.18
N GLY A 144 7.00 -20.28 6.86
CA GLY A 144 8.13 -19.56 6.28
C GLY A 144 7.92 -18.04 6.26
N GLY A 145 6.68 -17.58 6.33
CA GLY A 145 6.36 -16.16 6.37
C GLY A 145 6.57 -15.53 7.75
N PRO A 146 6.61 -14.19 7.83
CA PRO A 146 6.81 -13.48 9.08
C PRO A 146 5.61 -13.63 10.01
N GLY A 147 5.85 -13.46 11.31
CA GLY A 147 4.79 -13.45 12.34
C GLY A 147 4.00 -14.75 12.43
N TYR A 148 4.56 -15.89 12.00
CA TYR A 148 3.83 -17.16 12.03
C TYR A 148 3.49 -17.58 13.47
N ASP A 149 2.19 -17.79 13.72
CA ASP A 149 1.66 -18.36 14.95
C ASP A 149 0.57 -19.38 14.62
N ALA A 150 0.93 -20.66 14.78
CA ALA A 150 0.02 -21.78 14.54
C ALA A 150 -1.24 -21.75 15.42
N SER A 151 -1.22 -21.05 16.56
CA SER A 151 -2.38 -20.95 17.47
C SER A 151 -3.51 -20.09 16.90
N LEU A 152 -3.23 -19.26 15.89
CA LEU A 152 -4.23 -18.44 15.21
C LEU A 152 -5.09 -19.26 14.21
N MET A 153 -4.70 -20.50 13.90
CA MET A 153 -5.49 -21.41 13.06
C MET A 153 -6.41 -22.29 13.93
N PRO A 154 -7.74 -22.18 13.79
CA PRO A 154 -8.66 -23.07 14.51
C PRO A 154 -8.53 -24.53 14.07
N ALA A 155 -8.88 -25.45 14.96
CA ALA A 155 -8.99 -26.87 14.63
C ALA A 155 -10.25 -27.15 13.78
N LEU A 156 -10.14 -28.16 12.91
CA LEU A 156 -11.28 -28.74 12.18
C LEU A 156 -11.79 -30.01 12.91
N PRO A 157 -13.10 -30.29 12.92
CA PRO A 157 -14.17 -29.47 12.33
C PRO A 157 -14.37 -28.15 13.09
N TYR A 158 -14.65 -27.07 12.35
CA TYR A 158 -14.86 -25.73 12.89
C TYR A 158 -16.32 -25.33 12.77
N ALA A 159 -16.95 -24.92 13.88
CA ALA A 159 -18.32 -24.44 13.91
C ALA A 159 -18.35 -22.92 13.67
N ALA A 160 -18.46 -22.51 12.41
CA ALA A 160 -18.42 -21.11 12.01
C ALA A 160 -19.75 -20.41 12.30
N SER A 161 -19.66 -19.21 12.89
CA SER A 161 -20.80 -18.38 13.30
C SER A 161 -21.03 -17.24 12.31
N ALA A 162 -22.24 -16.66 12.32
CA ALA A 162 -22.53 -15.47 11.52
C ALA A 162 -21.55 -14.33 11.84
N GLY A 163 -20.99 -13.72 10.79
CA GLY A 163 -19.95 -12.69 10.87
C GLY A 163 -18.53 -13.22 10.70
N ASP A 164 -18.32 -14.53 10.65
CA ASP A 164 -17.01 -15.12 10.39
C ASP A 164 -16.59 -14.97 8.93
N SER A 165 -15.39 -14.46 8.72
CA SER A 165 -14.66 -14.53 7.45
C SER A 165 -13.53 -15.55 7.60
N ILE A 166 -13.68 -16.69 6.92
CA ILE A 166 -12.69 -17.77 6.89
C ILE A 166 -11.72 -17.49 5.76
N VAL A 167 -10.57 -16.92 6.09
CA VAL A 167 -9.51 -16.61 5.13
C VAL A 167 -8.60 -17.83 5.02
N LYS A 168 -8.58 -18.47 3.86
CA LYS A 168 -7.72 -19.63 3.58
C LYS A 168 -6.65 -19.24 2.57
N SER A 169 -5.44 -19.72 2.79
CA SER A 169 -4.32 -19.58 1.88
C SER A 169 -3.90 -20.92 1.27
N VAL A 170 -3.25 -20.84 0.12
CA VAL A 170 -2.43 -21.91 -0.44
C VAL A 170 -1.00 -21.39 -0.49
N SER A 171 -0.07 -22.14 0.09
CA SER A 171 1.35 -21.83 0.06
C SER A 171 1.96 -22.08 -1.31
N LEU A 172 3.04 -21.37 -1.63
CA LEU A 172 3.89 -21.73 -2.76
C LEU A 172 4.47 -23.13 -2.57
N ALA A 173 4.59 -23.89 -3.67
CA ALA A 173 5.18 -25.23 -3.65
C ALA A 173 6.68 -25.21 -3.28
N SER A 174 7.37 -24.12 -3.64
CA SER A 174 8.77 -23.87 -3.33
C SER A 174 9.04 -22.37 -3.33
N GLY A 175 10.02 -21.92 -2.55
CA GLY A 175 10.30 -20.49 -2.38
C GLY A 175 9.43 -19.88 -1.28
N CYS A 176 9.95 -18.80 -0.67
CA CYS A 176 9.33 -17.96 0.35
C CYS A 176 10.30 -16.80 0.63
N ASP A 177 10.58 -16.03 -0.43
CA ASP A 177 11.51 -14.90 -0.37
C ASP A 177 10.73 -13.58 -0.46
N LYS A 178 10.13 -13.30 -1.63
CA LYS A 178 9.21 -12.18 -1.85
C LYS A 178 7.77 -12.45 -1.42
N SER A 179 7.29 -13.67 -1.64
CA SER A 179 6.02 -14.16 -1.14
C SER A 179 6.12 -15.64 -0.79
N CYS A 180 5.34 -16.09 0.18
CA CYS A 180 5.22 -17.48 0.60
C CYS A 180 3.88 -18.09 0.16
N LEU A 181 2.96 -17.29 -0.39
CA LEU A 181 1.60 -17.70 -0.70
C LEU A 181 1.34 -17.67 -2.21
N GLN A 182 0.73 -18.73 -2.74
CA GLN A 182 0.27 -18.79 -4.13
C GLN A 182 -1.03 -18.00 -4.30
N THR A 183 -2.04 -18.34 -3.49
CA THR A 183 -3.38 -17.77 -3.60
C THR A 183 -4.06 -17.72 -2.23
N ALA A 184 -5.06 -16.85 -2.09
CA ALA A 184 -5.96 -16.84 -0.94
C ALA A 184 -7.41 -16.62 -1.38
N ALA A 185 -8.35 -17.07 -0.55
CA ALA A 185 -9.77 -16.88 -0.76
C ALA A 185 -10.51 -16.73 0.58
N VAL A 186 -11.71 -16.16 0.55
CA VAL A 186 -12.53 -15.91 1.74
C VAL A 186 -13.88 -16.60 1.58
N LEU A 187 -14.26 -17.38 2.58
CA LEU A 187 -15.65 -17.80 2.78
C LEU A 187 -16.26 -16.94 3.89
N THR A 188 -17.37 -16.27 3.63
CA THR A 188 -18.09 -15.49 4.65
C THR A 188 -19.32 -16.25 5.14
N VAL A 189 -19.46 -16.34 6.46
CA VAL A 189 -20.65 -16.90 7.10
C VAL A 189 -21.59 -15.77 7.50
N LEU A 190 -22.82 -15.81 7.03
CA LEU A 190 -23.85 -14.82 7.30
C LEU A 190 -25.02 -15.44 8.07
N GLU A 191 -25.76 -14.62 8.82
CA GLU A 191 -26.98 -15.07 9.50
C GLU A 191 -28.11 -15.36 8.51
N THR A 192 -28.21 -14.57 7.44
CA THR A 192 -29.22 -14.72 6.38
C THR A 192 -28.61 -14.40 5.01
N PRO A 193 -29.20 -14.92 3.91
CA PRO A 193 -28.72 -14.63 2.56
C PRO A 193 -28.67 -13.11 2.30
N PRO A 194 -27.54 -12.57 1.81
CA PRO A 194 -27.41 -11.15 1.50
C PRO A 194 -28.13 -10.84 0.17
N PRO A 195 -28.38 -9.57 -0.16
CA PRO A 195 -28.81 -9.18 -1.50
C PRO A 195 -27.84 -9.64 -2.60
N ALA A 196 -28.35 -9.88 -3.81
CA ALA A 196 -27.51 -10.31 -4.94
C ALA A 196 -26.47 -9.26 -5.37
N THR A 197 -26.72 -8.00 -5.06
CA THR A 197 -25.83 -6.86 -5.31
C THR A 197 -24.82 -6.63 -4.19
N ALA A 198 -24.86 -7.42 -3.11
CA ALA A 198 -24.02 -7.19 -1.94
C ALA A 198 -22.54 -7.50 -2.21
N PHE A 199 -21.67 -6.61 -1.74
CA PHE A 199 -20.24 -6.86 -1.59
C PHE A 199 -19.99 -7.84 -0.45
N ARG A 200 -18.87 -8.55 -0.52
CA ARG A 200 -18.38 -9.31 0.63
C ARG A 200 -18.03 -8.32 1.75
N PRO A 201 -18.48 -8.53 3.00
CA PRO A 201 -17.95 -7.78 4.14
C PRO A 201 -16.44 -7.94 4.26
N ALA A 202 -15.76 -6.94 4.83
CA ALA A 202 -14.31 -7.01 4.98
C ALA A 202 -13.85 -8.31 5.67
N TYR A 203 -12.74 -8.91 5.21
CA TYR A 203 -12.25 -10.14 5.84
C TYR A 203 -11.65 -9.87 7.23
N PHE A 204 -11.08 -8.67 7.42
CA PHE A 204 -10.36 -8.24 8.60
C PHE A 204 -11.29 -7.68 9.69
N GLY A 205 -10.93 -7.88 10.95
CA GLY A 205 -11.66 -7.41 12.12
C GLY A 205 -12.80 -8.33 12.55
N GLY A 206 -13.43 -8.00 13.69
CA GLY A 206 -14.56 -8.75 14.23
C GLY A 206 -15.88 -8.45 13.53
N ALA A 207 -16.88 -9.31 13.71
CA ALA A 207 -18.20 -9.17 13.05
C ALA A 207 -18.85 -7.78 13.24
N ALA A 208 -18.75 -7.19 14.44
CA ALA A 208 -19.36 -5.90 14.75
C ALA A 208 -18.76 -4.70 13.99
N SER A 209 -17.54 -4.83 13.44
CA SER A 209 -16.92 -3.77 12.63
C SER A 209 -17.18 -3.93 11.13
N LYS A 210 -17.73 -5.06 10.69
CA LYS A 210 -17.93 -5.38 9.27
C LYS A 210 -19.28 -4.84 8.79
N GLN A 211 -19.25 -4.19 7.63
CA GLN A 211 -20.44 -3.63 6.99
C GLN A 211 -20.77 -4.39 5.71
N LEU A 212 -22.05 -4.36 5.33
CA LEU A 212 -22.53 -4.92 4.06
C LEU A 212 -22.96 -3.79 3.13
N TYR A 213 -22.19 -3.60 2.05
CA TYR A 213 -22.46 -2.62 1.01
C TYR A 213 -23.12 -3.30 -0.20
N CYS A 214 -23.87 -2.53 -1.00
CA CYS A 214 -24.55 -3.01 -2.21
C CYS A 214 -24.12 -2.21 -3.44
N SER A 215 -23.84 -2.91 -4.54
CA SER A 215 -23.33 -2.36 -5.81
C SER A 215 -24.33 -1.54 -6.61
N ASP A 216 -25.63 -1.75 -6.40
CA ASP A 216 -26.71 -0.98 -7.04
C ASP A 216 -26.69 0.53 -6.70
N SER A 217 -25.94 0.89 -5.65
CA SER A 217 -25.77 2.24 -5.16
C SER A 217 -24.44 2.87 -5.62
N LEU A 218 -23.64 2.16 -6.41
CA LEU A 218 -22.38 2.67 -6.95
C LEU A 218 -22.63 3.86 -7.86
N SER A 219 -21.98 4.97 -7.57
CA SER A 219 -22.12 6.21 -8.33
C SER A 219 -21.15 6.30 -9.51
N LEU A 220 -20.98 5.23 -10.29
CA LEU A 220 -20.06 5.22 -11.44
C LEU A 220 -20.45 6.19 -12.56
N GLY A 221 -21.73 6.58 -12.61
CA GLY A 221 -22.23 7.59 -13.55
C GLY A 221 -21.79 9.02 -13.22
N SER A 222 -21.27 9.28 -12.01
CA SER A 222 -20.70 10.59 -11.66
C SER A 222 -19.24 10.74 -12.09
N LEU A 223 -18.57 9.62 -12.43
CA LEU A 223 -17.22 9.62 -12.97
C LEU A 223 -17.27 10.05 -14.44
N SER A 224 -16.61 11.16 -14.76
CA SER A 224 -16.50 11.64 -16.14
C SER A 224 -15.65 10.67 -16.95
N LEU A 225 -16.26 10.06 -17.97
CA LEU A 225 -15.55 9.18 -18.89
C LEU A 225 -14.62 10.00 -19.79
N LEU A 226 -13.42 9.46 -20.01
CA LEU A 226 -12.40 10.02 -20.88
C LEU A 226 -12.46 9.33 -22.24
N ALA A 227 -12.49 10.14 -23.30
CA ALA A 227 -12.34 9.65 -24.66
C ALA A 227 -10.88 9.22 -24.89
N THR A 228 -10.67 8.03 -25.44
CA THR A 228 -9.33 7.49 -25.67
C THR A 228 -8.60 8.14 -26.87
N THR A 229 -7.28 7.96 -26.93
CA THR A 229 -6.41 8.30 -28.06
C THR A 229 -5.68 7.05 -28.55
N ALA A 230 -5.13 7.07 -29.77
CA ALA A 230 -4.39 5.92 -30.31
C ALA A 230 -3.17 5.54 -29.46
N ALA A 231 -2.50 6.52 -28.84
CA ALA A 231 -1.36 6.26 -27.95
C ALA A 231 -1.80 5.60 -26.64
N VAL A 232 -2.92 6.06 -26.07
CA VAL A 232 -3.52 5.44 -24.87
C VAL A 232 -4.00 4.02 -25.19
N ASP A 233 -4.66 3.82 -26.33
CA ASP A 233 -5.17 2.50 -26.73
C ASP A 233 -4.09 1.44 -26.91
N ALA A 234 -2.88 1.85 -27.32
CA ALA A 234 -1.74 0.95 -27.52
C ALA A 234 -1.26 0.32 -26.20
N GLU A 235 -1.33 1.05 -25.09
CA GLU A 235 -0.85 0.62 -23.78
C GLU A 235 -1.99 0.17 -22.84
N ALA A 236 -3.23 0.60 -23.11
CA ALA A 236 -4.35 0.36 -22.22
C ALA A 236 -4.69 -1.15 -22.10
N PRO A 237 -4.67 -1.73 -20.87
CA PRO A 237 -5.10 -3.10 -20.64
C PRO A 237 -6.59 -3.28 -20.95
N SER A 238 -7.08 -4.52 -21.09
CA SER A 238 -8.53 -4.74 -21.14
C SER A 238 -9.16 -4.55 -19.76
N LEU A 239 -10.47 -4.27 -19.69
CA LEU A 239 -11.20 -4.24 -18.42
C LEU A 239 -11.08 -5.58 -17.68
N ALA A 240 -11.18 -6.71 -18.39
CA ALA A 240 -10.96 -8.03 -17.80
C ALA A 240 -9.55 -8.22 -17.22
N ALA A 241 -8.51 -7.70 -17.90
CA ALA A 241 -7.14 -7.81 -17.42
C ALA A 241 -6.95 -7.06 -16.10
N VAL A 242 -7.43 -5.81 -16.00
CA VAL A 242 -7.35 -5.05 -14.73
C VAL A 242 -8.26 -5.62 -13.65
N THR A 243 -9.43 -6.17 -13.99
CA THR A 243 -10.29 -6.84 -13.00
C THR A 243 -9.54 -8.02 -12.37
N ASN A 244 -8.83 -8.83 -13.18
CA ASN A 244 -8.12 -9.99 -12.69
C ASN A 244 -6.97 -9.67 -11.71
N THR A 245 -6.41 -8.46 -11.74
CA THR A 245 -5.35 -8.06 -10.80
C THR A 245 -5.86 -7.69 -9.42
N VAL A 246 -7.17 -7.45 -9.27
CA VAL A 246 -7.78 -6.98 -8.00
C VAL A 246 -8.99 -7.79 -7.52
N VAL A 247 -9.53 -8.72 -8.33
CA VAL A 247 -10.76 -9.47 -8.01
C VAL A 247 -10.59 -10.47 -6.86
N ARG A 248 -9.39 -11.03 -6.69
CA ARG A 248 -9.10 -11.92 -5.56
C ARG A 248 -8.81 -11.10 -4.30
N VAL A 249 -9.03 -11.69 -3.13
CA VAL A 249 -8.75 -11.02 -1.85
C VAL A 249 -7.28 -10.57 -1.76
N GLN A 250 -7.04 -9.30 -1.51
CA GLN A 250 -5.68 -8.77 -1.38
C GLN A 250 -5.27 -8.79 0.09
N LEU A 251 -4.39 -9.71 0.51
CA LEU A 251 -3.93 -9.80 1.90
C LEU A 251 -2.89 -8.70 2.19
N ASN A 252 -3.37 -7.51 2.56
CA ASN A 252 -2.51 -6.35 2.88
C ASN A 252 -2.55 -5.95 4.35
N TYR A 253 -2.92 -6.87 5.24
CA TYR A 253 -3.10 -6.52 6.64
C TYR A 253 -1.81 -6.56 7.46
N PHE A 254 -0.75 -7.19 6.97
CA PHE A 254 0.52 -7.30 7.69
C PHE A 254 1.41 -6.10 7.37
N GLY A 255 1.94 -5.46 8.41
CA GLY A 255 2.64 -4.17 8.30
C GLY A 255 4.12 -4.28 7.91
N SER A 256 4.71 -3.13 7.54
CA SER A 256 6.12 -2.98 7.13
C SER A 256 6.50 -3.81 5.89
N TRP A 257 7.78 -3.81 5.53
CA TRP A 257 8.34 -4.59 4.42
C TRP A 257 7.98 -6.09 4.48
N ALA A 258 7.91 -6.66 5.69
CA ALA A 258 7.59 -8.07 5.92
C ALA A 258 6.19 -8.45 5.41
N GLY A 259 5.24 -7.51 5.36
CA GLY A 259 3.89 -7.79 4.89
C GLY A 259 3.81 -8.31 3.44
N GLU A 260 4.80 -7.98 2.61
CA GLU A 260 4.92 -8.50 1.24
C GLU A 260 4.99 -10.03 1.18
N GLN A 261 5.67 -10.65 2.15
CA GLN A 261 5.91 -12.09 2.18
C GLN A 261 4.63 -12.92 2.35
N ILE A 262 3.53 -12.29 2.76
CA ILE A 262 2.22 -12.93 2.87
C ILE A 262 1.19 -12.38 1.87
N ARG A 263 1.61 -11.62 0.86
CA ARG A 263 0.77 -11.24 -0.28
C ARG A 263 0.75 -12.39 -1.29
N PRO A 264 -0.39 -13.02 -1.60
CA PRO A 264 -0.40 -14.16 -2.51
C PRO A 264 -0.17 -13.78 -3.97
N VAL A 265 0.79 -14.41 -4.65
CA VAL A 265 1.23 -13.99 -6.01
C VAL A 265 0.09 -13.98 -7.05
N ASP A 266 -0.82 -14.96 -7.00
CA ASP A 266 -1.96 -15.01 -7.93
C ASP A 266 -3.00 -13.94 -7.62
N ASN A 267 -3.09 -13.50 -6.36
CA ASN A 267 -4.08 -12.52 -5.96
C ASN A 267 -3.69 -11.14 -6.48
N PHE A 268 -2.39 -10.83 -6.50
CA PHE A 268 -1.86 -9.60 -7.06
C PHE A 268 -1.49 -9.71 -8.56
N GLN A 269 -1.51 -10.93 -9.14
CA GLN A 269 -1.01 -11.22 -10.49
C GLN A 269 0.44 -10.76 -10.70
N LYS A 270 1.27 -10.99 -9.68
CA LYS A 270 2.69 -10.60 -9.63
C LYS A 270 3.50 -11.67 -8.91
N ASP A 271 4.61 -12.08 -9.51
CA ASP A 271 5.58 -12.98 -8.86
C ASP A 271 6.22 -12.30 -7.63
N ASP A 272 6.37 -10.98 -7.70
CA ASP A 272 6.82 -10.10 -6.63
C ASP A 272 5.75 -9.03 -6.37
N PRO A 273 4.87 -9.20 -5.36
CA PRO A 273 3.79 -8.27 -5.04
C PRO A 273 4.30 -7.06 -4.25
N TYR A 274 5.41 -6.46 -4.69
CA TYR A 274 6.01 -5.27 -4.12
C TYR A 274 5.09 -4.05 -4.24
N GLY A 275 5.14 -3.14 -3.27
CA GLY A 275 4.19 -2.02 -3.14
C GLY A 275 4.01 -1.13 -4.39
N PRO A 276 5.07 -0.77 -5.15
CA PRO A 276 4.94 -0.08 -6.43
C PRO A 276 4.13 -0.85 -7.48
N GLU A 277 4.29 -2.17 -7.56
CA GLU A 277 3.52 -3.02 -8.47
C GLU A 277 2.05 -3.09 -8.06
N VAL A 278 1.78 -3.17 -6.76
CA VAL A 278 0.42 -3.08 -6.21
C VAL A 278 -0.21 -1.72 -6.51
N SER A 279 0.54 -0.63 -6.34
CA SER A 279 0.11 0.73 -6.64
C SER A 279 -0.22 0.91 -8.13
N ASN A 280 0.58 0.32 -9.02
CA ASN A 280 0.34 0.35 -10.47
C ASN A 280 -0.91 -0.45 -10.85
N ASN A 281 -1.11 -1.65 -10.30
CA ASN A 281 -2.34 -2.42 -10.52
C ASN A 281 -3.58 -1.59 -10.16
N ASN A 282 -3.54 -0.89 -9.02
CA ASN A 282 -4.65 -0.06 -8.55
C ASN A 282 -4.88 1.17 -9.43
N SER A 283 -3.79 1.86 -9.80
CA SER A 283 -3.84 3.05 -10.64
C SER A 283 -4.36 2.70 -12.03
N ASP A 284 -3.81 1.66 -12.66
CA ASP A 284 -4.23 1.19 -13.98
C ASP A 284 -5.68 0.74 -13.99
N ALA A 285 -6.13 0.01 -12.96
CA ALA A 285 -7.52 -0.41 -12.86
C ALA A 285 -8.48 0.79 -12.79
N ILE A 286 -8.17 1.81 -11.98
CA ILE A 286 -9.01 3.01 -11.88
C ILE A 286 -8.96 3.83 -13.18
N LEU A 287 -7.76 4.07 -13.74
CA LEU A 287 -7.61 4.75 -15.03
C LEU A 287 -8.41 4.05 -16.12
N ARG A 288 -8.46 2.72 -16.09
CA ARG A 288 -9.18 1.94 -17.09
C ARG A 288 -10.69 1.97 -16.92
N VAL A 289 -11.20 2.12 -15.68
CA VAL A 289 -12.60 2.42 -15.38
C VAL A 289 -13.02 3.81 -15.87
N LEU A 290 -12.08 4.78 -15.95
CA LEU A 290 -12.34 6.12 -16.50
C LEU A 290 -12.33 6.18 -18.03
N LEU A 291 -11.64 5.24 -18.69
CA LEU A 291 -11.44 5.26 -20.13
C LEU A 291 -12.56 4.52 -20.86
N GLN A 292 -13.20 5.17 -21.83
CA GLN A 292 -14.16 4.53 -22.73
C GLN A 292 -13.47 4.15 -24.05
N ARG A 293 -13.23 2.85 -24.29
CA ARG A 293 -12.74 2.36 -25.60
C ARG A 293 -13.85 1.75 -26.46
N PRO A 294 -13.71 1.74 -27.79
CA PRO A 294 -14.56 0.93 -28.66
C PRO A 294 -14.54 -0.55 -28.23
N GLY A 295 -15.72 -1.11 -27.97
CA GLY A 295 -15.89 -2.51 -27.56
C GLY A 295 -15.87 -2.75 -26.05
N ASP A 296 -15.57 -1.75 -25.22
CA ASP A 296 -15.80 -1.84 -23.77
C ASP A 296 -17.32 -1.91 -23.49
N SER A 297 -17.72 -2.73 -22.53
CA SER A 297 -19.12 -2.83 -22.07
C SER A 297 -19.29 -2.20 -20.68
N ASP A 298 -20.48 -1.67 -20.40
CA ASP A 298 -20.79 -1.13 -19.07
C ASP A 298 -20.67 -2.21 -17.98
N ALA A 299 -20.99 -3.46 -18.30
CA ALA A 299 -20.91 -4.58 -17.37
C ALA A 299 -19.46 -4.95 -17.01
N ASP A 300 -18.53 -4.93 -17.98
CA ASP A 300 -17.11 -5.17 -17.69
C ASP A 300 -16.51 -4.04 -16.86
N ARG A 301 -16.94 -2.80 -17.14
CA ARG A 301 -16.52 -1.61 -16.37
C ARG A 301 -17.05 -1.67 -14.94
N GLU A 302 -18.32 -2.03 -14.77
CA GLU A 302 -18.93 -2.24 -13.45
C GLU A 302 -18.21 -3.36 -12.69
N SER A 303 -17.87 -4.47 -13.36
CA SER A 303 -17.11 -5.57 -12.76
C SER A 303 -15.72 -5.14 -12.25
N ALA A 304 -15.00 -4.33 -13.03
CA ALA A 304 -13.71 -3.76 -12.61
C ALA A 304 -13.87 -2.83 -11.40
N ALA A 305 -14.90 -1.97 -11.41
CA ALA A 305 -15.19 -1.08 -10.30
C ALA A 305 -15.60 -1.84 -9.03
N VAL A 306 -16.41 -2.90 -9.16
CA VAL A 306 -16.79 -3.79 -8.06
C VAL A 306 -15.56 -4.44 -7.44
N ALA A 307 -14.63 -4.97 -8.25
CA ALA A 307 -13.41 -5.58 -7.74
C ALA A 307 -12.54 -4.58 -6.97
N LEU A 308 -12.38 -3.35 -7.50
CA LEU A 308 -11.68 -2.25 -6.82
C LEU A 308 -12.36 -1.86 -5.49
N CYS A 309 -13.69 -1.75 -5.49
CA CYS A 309 -14.45 -1.42 -4.29
C CYS A 309 -14.31 -2.49 -3.22
N GLN A 310 -14.33 -3.77 -3.60
CA GLN A 310 -14.13 -4.86 -2.66
C GLN A 310 -12.77 -4.76 -1.98
N TYR A 311 -11.72 -4.46 -2.76
CA TYR A 311 -10.39 -4.25 -2.22
C TYR A 311 -10.32 -3.03 -1.29
N GLY A 312 -10.93 -1.91 -1.67
CA GLY A 312 -11.00 -0.72 -0.80
C GLY A 312 -11.78 -0.96 0.50
N ILE A 313 -12.85 -1.77 0.49
CA ILE A 313 -13.58 -2.20 1.70
C ILE A 313 -12.67 -2.98 2.64
N ASP A 314 -11.89 -3.93 2.11
CA ASP A 314 -10.94 -4.71 2.91
C ASP A 314 -9.84 -3.81 3.50
N ASN A 315 -9.24 -2.93 2.68
CA ASN A 315 -8.20 -2.01 3.13
C ASN A 315 -8.71 -0.99 4.15
N ASP A 316 -9.94 -0.46 3.99
CA ASP A 316 -10.52 0.44 4.98
C ASP A 316 -10.70 -0.25 6.34
N ALA A 317 -11.09 -1.53 6.37
CA ALA A 317 -11.21 -2.28 7.61
C ALA A 317 -9.85 -2.47 8.31
N VAL A 318 -8.79 -2.77 7.54
CA VAL A 318 -7.42 -2.83 8.07
C VAL A 318 -7.00 -1.45 8.59
N PHE A 319 -7.23 -0.38 7.83
CA PHE A 319 -6.88 0.99 8.21
C PHE A 319 -7.61 1.44 9.47
N ALA A 320 -8.92 1.19 9.55
CA ALA A 320 -9.77 1.55 10.69
C ALA A 320 -9.38 0.84 11.99
N SER A 321 -8.61 -0.25 11.93
CA SER A 321 -8.02 -0.90 13.12
C SER A 321 -6.94 -0.04 13.80
N GLY A 322 -6.39 0.95 13.08
CA GLY A 322 -5.31 1.83 13.55
C GLY A 322 -3.91 1.21 13.49
N LYS A 323 -3.75 -0.01 12.94
CA LYS A 323 -2.48 -0.75 12.95
C LYS A 323 -1.96 -1.17 11.57
N ALA A 324 -2.49 -0.61 10.49
CA ALA A 324 -2.22 -1.09 9.12
C ALA A 324 -0.73 -1.18 8.73
N GLY A 325 0.13 -0.31 9.28
CA GLY A 325 1.58 -0.42 9.11
C GLY A 325 2.09 -0.09 7.70
N TRP A 326 1.28 0.59 6.87
CA TRP A 326 1.59 0.95 5.48
C TRP A 326 2.42 2.23 5.30
N ARG A 327 3.21 2.61 6.30
CA ARG A 327 4.14 3.75 6.25
C ARG A 327 5.19 3.60 5.16
N ALA A 328 5.91 4.68 4.83
CA ALA A 328 6.95 4.63 3.80
C ALA A 328 8.10 3.72 4.24
N ASP A 329 8.37 2.66 3.48
CA ASP A 329 9.35 1.61 3.82
C ASP A 329 10.07 1.17 2.53
N GLY A 330 10.91 2.03 1.99
CA GLY A 330 11.53 1.81 0.67
C GLY A 330 10.58 1.62 -0.53
N GLY A 331 9.25 1.65 -0.35
CA GLY A 331 8.24 1.37 -1.37
C GLY A 331 7.24 0.26 -0.99
N HIS A 332 7.52 -0.58 0.03
CA HIS A 332 6.69 -1.74 0.36
C HIS A 332 5.23 -1.40 0.75
N GLY A 333 5.02 -0.24 1.36
CA GLY A 333 3.71 0.24 1.82
C GLY A 333 2.87 0.96 0.78
N LEU A 334 3.35 1.12 -0.46
CA LEU A 334 2.63 1.85 -1.52
C LEU A 334 1.40 1.10 -2.03
N GLY A 335 0.39 1.86 -2.47
CA GLY A 335 -0.79 1.35 -3.15
C GLY A 335 -2.03 1.21 -2.28
N MET A 336 -1.96 1.55 -0.99
CA MET A 336 -3.05 1.27 -0.05
C MET A 336 -4.06 2.41 0.08
N LYS A 337 -3.64 3.66 -0.13
CA LYS A 337 -4.50 4.84 0.10
C LYS A 337 -5.54 5.04 -1.01
N LEU A 338 -5.10 4.91 -2.26
CA LEU A 338 -5.91 5.18 -3.45
C LEU A 338 -7.17 4.31 -3.57
N PRO A 339 -7.12 2.97 -3.38
CA PRO A 339 -8.32 2.15 -3.47
C PRO A 339 -9.36 2.51 -2.40
N ILE A 340 -8.95 2.88 -1.18
CA ILE A 340 -9.88 3.36 -0.13
C ILE A 340 -10.54 4.67 -0.56
N ALA A 341 -9.76 5.64 -1.04
CA ALA A 341 -10.28 6.93 -1.48
C ALA A 341 -11.28 6.80 -2.64
N PHE A 342 -10.96 5.96 -3.63
CA PHE A 342 -11.85 5.64 -4.75
C PHE A 342 -13.15 4.99 -4.27
N THR A 343 -13.04 4.01 -3.37
CA THR A 343 -14.19 3.27 -2.83
C THR A 343 -15.11 4.18 -2.04
N ALA A 344 -14.55 5.03 -1.18
CA ALA A 344 -15.29 6.04 -0.42
C ALA A 344 -16.09 6.97 -1.34
N LEU A 345 -15.48 7.39 -2.45
CA LEU A 345 -16.13 8.25 -3.44
C LEU A 345 -17.32 7.54 -4.11
N VAL A 346 -17.11 6.35 -4.67
CA VAL A 346 -18.13 5.70 -5.50
C VAL A 346 -19.26 5.05 -4.68
N LEU A 347 -19.00 4.71 -3.41
CA LEU A 347 -20.05 4.29 -2.46
C LEU A 347 -20.75 5.48 -1.77
N ASN A 348 -20.25 6.71 -1.95
CA ASN A 348 -20.63 7.89 -1.18
C ASN A 348 -20.56 7.64 0.35
N ASP A 349 -19.49 7.00 0.82
CA ASP A 349 -19.29 6.75 2.24
C ASP A 349 -18.52 7.91 2.90
N GLU A 350 -19.26 8.81 3.54
CA GLU A 350 -18.70 9.98 4.21
C GLU A 350 -17.75 9.60 5.37
N ALA A 351 -17.99 8.48 6.05
CA ALA A 351 -17.16 8.07 7.18
C ALA A 351 -15.82 7.53 6.68
N MET A 352 -15.83 6.72 5.62
CA MET A 352 -14.62 6.24 4.93
C MET A 352 -13.85 7.41 4.32
N ALA A 353 -14.53 8.32 3.64
CA ALA A 353 -13.90 9.52 3.07
C ALA A 353 -13.23 10.38 4.16
N LYS A 354 -13.91 10.58 5.29
CA LYS A 354 -13.37 11.34 6.43
C LYS A 354 -12.18 10.64 7.08
N ARG A 355 -12.17 9.31 7.18
CA ARG A 355 -11.02 8.54 7.68
C ARG A 355 -9.79 8.77 6.80
N VAL A 356 -9.92 8.64 5.48
CA VAL A 356 -8.80 8.88 4.55
C VAL A 356 -8.34 10.33 4.60
N LYS A 357 -9.27 11.28 4.54
CA LYS A 357 -8.99 12.72 4.56
C LYS A 357 -8.20 13.16 5.79
N ASN A 358 -8.54 12.61 6.95
CA ASN A 358 -7.95 12.98 8.24
C ASN A 358 -6.81 12.04 8.66
N ALA A 359 -6.39 11.12 7.78
CA ALA A 359 -5.27 10.24 8.08
C ALA A 359 -4.00 11.08 8.31
N GLU A 360 -3.25 10.74 9.35
CA GLU A 360 -1.89 11.24 9.51
C GLU A 360 -1.06 10.86 8.27
N ARG A 361 -0.15 11.74 7.84
CA ARG A 361 0.65 11.47 6.62
C ARG A 361 1.48 10.18 6.75
N SER A 362 1.91 9.84 7.96
CA SER A 362 2.64 8.61 8.27
C SER A 362 1.81 7.33 8.20
N ALA A 363 0.49 7.42 8.01
CA ALA A 363 -0.36 6.25 7.84
C ALA A 363 -0.19 5.57 6.48
N PHE A 364 0.27 6.30 5.47
CA PHE A 364 0.35 5.84 4.09
C PHE A 364 1.70 6.21 3.47
N ALA A 365 2.38 5.23 2.87
CA ALA A 365 3.67 5.41 2.20
C ALA A 365 3.59 6.47 1.10
N GLU A 366 2.43 6.62 0.44
CA GLU A 366 2.22 7.65 -0.57
C GLU A 366 2.47 9.05 0.00
N SER A 367 2.05 9.29 1.25
CA SER A 367 2.12 10.56 1.95
C SER A 367 3.41 10.72 2.77
N ASP A 368 3.89 9.65 3.41
CA ASP A 368 4.97 9.64 4.41
C ASP A 368 6.38 9.91 3.84
N GLN A 369 6.53 9.94 2.51
CA GLN A 369 7.83 10.10 1.84
C GLN A 369 8.00 11.36 1.01
N VAL A 370 7.04 12.30 1.10
CA VAL A 370 7.11 13.59 0.39
C VAL A 370 6.85 14.73 1.36
N HIS A 371 7.66 15.78 1.30
CA HIS A 371 7.70 16.85 2.29
C HIS A 371 7.72 18.22 1.60
N ALA A 372 7.20 19.23 2.29
CA ALA A 372 7.46 20.60 1.90
C ALA A 372 8.94 20.92 2.18
N GLY A 373 9.64 21.39 1.17
CA GLY A 373 10.99 21.92 1.28
C GLY A 373 10.99 23.32 1.91
N ALA A 374 12.16 23.75 2.36
CA ALA A 374 12.37 25.01 3.06
C ALA A 374 12.05 26.24 2.19
N LYS A 375 12.05 26.10 0.87
CA LYS A 375 11.68 27.18 -0.07
C LYS A 375 10.34 26.95 -0.77
N GLY A 376 9.54 25.99 -0.29
CA GLY A 376 8.19 25.73 -0.76
C GLY A 376 8.09 24.79 -1.96
N GLU A 377 9.22 24.31 -2.50
CA GLU A 377 9.25 23.11 -3.32
C GLU A 377 8.72 21.90 -2.55
N VAL A 378 8.44 20.82 -3.26
CA VAL A 378 8.21 19.51 -2.65
C VAL A 378 9.46 18.66 -2.84
N ILE A 379 9.89 17.99 -1.78
CA ILE A 379 11.06 17.13 -1.74
C ILE A 379 10.67 15.71 -1.33
N TRP A 380 11.49 14.75 -1.69
CA TRP A 380 11.35 13.34 -1.30
C TRP A 380 12.23 13.01 -0.11
N GLY A 381 11.83 12.02 0.70
CA GLY A 381 12.63 11.47 1.78
C GLY A 381 11.75 10.92 2.90
N GLN A 382 12.30 10.09 3.76
CA GLN A 382 11.59 9.42 4.86
C GLN A 382 12.16 9.86 6.20
N ASP A 383 11.26 10.08 7.17
CA ASP A 383 11.62 10.54 8.51
C ASP A 383 12.14 9.42 9.45
N ARG A 384 12.54 8.29 8.87
CA ARG A 384 12.98 7.09 9.60
C ARG A 384 14.43 7.13 10.07
N CYS A 385 15.20 8.10 9.61
CA CYS A 385 16.60 8.27 9.98
C CYS A 385 16.77 8.88 11.39
N LYS A 386 15.68 9.22 12.07
CA LYS A 386 15.64 9.77 13.43
C LYS A 386 15.82 8.72 14.54
N TYR A 387 16.71 7.75 14.33
CA TYR A 387 16.98 6.69 15.31
C TYR A 387 18.29 6.89 16.08
N GLN A 388 19.28 7.57 15.49
CA GLN A 388 20.51 7.97 16.18
C GLN A 388 20.35 9.30 16.93
N ASP A 389 19.57 10.22 16.36
CA ASP A 389 19.26 11.53 16.93
C ASP A 389 17.87 12.01 16.47
N ALA A 390 17.33 13.04 17.12
CA ALA A 390 15.96 13.51 16.87
C ALA A 390 15.78 14.31 15.58
N THR A 391 16.85 14.79 14.94
CA THR A 391 16.80 15.52 13.67
C THR A 391 16.99 14.58 12.46
N GLY A 392 17.60 13.42 12.67
CA GLY A 392 17.99 12.48 11.62
C GLY A 392 19.28 12.89 10.91
N GLU A 393 19.94 13.95 11.38
CA GLU A 393 21.09 14.57 10.74
C GLU A 393 22.33 13.67 10.76
N THR A 394 22.56 12.96 11.86
CA THR A 394 23.71 12.03 11.98
C THR A 394 23.61 10.93 10.93
N GLU A 395 22.44 10.33 10.83
CA GLU A 395 22.21 9.23 9.90
C GLU A 395 22.19 9.72 8.45
N TYR A 396 21.56 10.87 8.16
CA TYR A 396 21.58 11.47 6.83
C TYR A 396 23.01 11.66 6.32
N TRP A 397 23.88 12.29 7.13
CA TRP A 397 25.27 12.52 6.73
C TRP A 397 26.09 11.24 6.67
N TYR A 398 25.76 10.24 7.48
CA TYR A 398 26.36 8.91 7.39
C TYR A 398 26.01 8.22 6.06
N ASP A 399 24.72 8.22 5.69
CA ASP A 399 24.18 7.56 4.50
C ASP A 399 24.81 8.10 3.21
N ILE A 400 25.00 9.42 3.11
CA ILE A 400 25.65 10.03 1.93
C ILE A 400 27.17 9.84 1.88
N GLN A 401 27.83 9.42 2.97
CA GLN A 401 29.30 9.32 3.07
C GLN A 401 29.86 7.90 3.06
N ASN A 402 29.17 6.92 3.66
CA ASN A 402 29.81 5.68 4.11
C ASN A 402 29.24 4.38 3.51
N SER A 403 28.70 4.44 2.29
CA SER A 403 27.91 3.36 1.66
C SER A 403 26.56 3.17 2.35
N PRO A 404 25.46 3.49 1.68
CA PRO A 404 24.19 3.73 2.36
C PRO A 404 23.50 2.45 2.80
N GLN A 405 23.05 2.43 4.05
CA GLN A 405 22.23 1.36 4.60
C GLN A 405 20.75 1.73 4.53
N THR A 406 20.40 2.98 4.86
CA THR A 406 19.01 3.42 4.97
C THR A 406 18.46 3.90 3.63
N LYS A 407 19.25 4.61 2.81
CA LYS A 407 18.95 5.03 1.42
C LYS A 407 17.71 5.93 1.23
N THR A 408 17.02 6.30 2.30
CA THR A 408 15.75 7.04 2.24
C THR A 408 15.73 8.31 3.07
N CYS A 409 16.83 8.68 3.74
CA CYS A 409 16.81 9.77 4.71
C CYS A 409 16.34 11.09 4.11
N LEU A 410 15.30 11.68 4.71
CA LEU A 410 14.93 13.06 4.43
C LEU A 410 16.11 13.99 4.71
N ASP A 411 16.31 14.99 3.84
CA ASP A 411 17.27 16.06 4.10
C ASP A 411 16.89 16.80 5.39
N PRO A 412 17.70 16.78 6.46
CA PRO A 412 17.39 17.44 7.72
C PRO A 412 17.23 18.96 7.58
N TYR A 413 17.76 19.55 6.50
CA TYR A 413 17.64 20.99 6.21
C TYR A 413 16.50 21.32 5.25
N LEU A 414 15.80 20.29 4.73
CA LEU A 414 14.67 20.40 3.81
C LEU A 414 15.00 21.19 2.53
N LEU A 415 16.23 21.17 2.04
CA LEU A 415 16.66 21.94 0.86
C LEU A 415 16.53 21.13 -0.43
N ILE A 416 16.71 19.82 -0.33
CA ILE A 416 16.80 18.92 -1.49
C ILE A 416 16.06 17.61 -1.24
N ASP A 417 15.84 16.86 -2.31
CA ASP A 417 15.47 15.46 -2.23
C ASP A 417 16.49 14.69 -1.37
N GLY A 418 15.97 13.78 -0.56
CA GLY A 418 16.72 12.95 0.38
C GLY A 418 17.28 11.67 -0.25
N GLY A 419 17.73 10.77 0.63
CA GLY A 419 18.44 9.55 0.29
C GLY A 419 19.94 9.75 0.12
N ALA A 420 20.65 8.65 -0.04
CA ALA A 420 22.10 8.63 -0.21
C ALA A 420 22.58 9.32 -1.49
N GLU A 421 21.77 9.21 -2.54
CA GLU A 421 21.93 9.89 -3.81
C GLU A 421 20.53 10.28 -4.30
N PRO A 422 20.17 11.57 -4.30
CA PRO A 422 18.86 12.03 -4.76
C PRO A 422 18.58 11.58 -6.19
N GLY A 423 17.38 11.07 -6.44
CA GLY A 423 16.99 10.43 -7.70
C GLY A 423 17.44 8.99 -7.88
N GLY A 424 18.37 8.52 -7.06
CA GLY A 424 18.81 7.12 -7.02
C GLY A 424 17.95 6.28 -6.08
N TYR A 425 18.41 5.04 -5.85
CA TYR A 425 17.85 4.10 -4.86
C TYR A 425 16.32 4.08 -4.87
N TYR A 426 15.66 4.18 -3.71
CA TYR A 426 14.21 4.06 -3.57
C TYR A 426 13.42 5.22 -4.20
N GLN A 427 14.02 6.40 -4.39
CA GLN A 427 13.34 7.50 -5.07
C GLN A 427 13.13 7.18 -6.56
N GLY A 428 14.21 6.83 -7.26
CA GLY A 428 14.19 6.57 -8.69
C GLY A 428 13.86 5.12 -9.07
N CYS A 429 14.27 4.13 -8.27
CA CYS A 429 13.84 2.76 -8.51
C CYS A 429 12.34 2.68 -8.30
N CYS A 430 11.86 3.01 -7.10
CA CYS A 430 10.70 2.30 -6.61
C CYS A 430 9.49 3.18 -6.37
N THR A 431 9.66 4.45 -6.01
CA THR A 431 8.55 5.24 -5.47
C THR A 431 8.00 6.28 -6.44
N SER A 432 8.84 6.98 -7.20
CA SER A 432 8.39 8.18 -7.93
C SER A 432 7.40 7.88 -9.07
N GLN A 433 7.63 6.81 -9.83
CA GLN A 433 6.73 6.42 -10.92
C GLN A 433 5.40 5.82 -10.41
N ALA A 434 5.42 5.07 -9.31
CA ALA A 434 4.19 4.61 -8.67
C ALA A 434 3.35 5.77 -8.10
N LEU A 435 4.00 6.77 -7.48
CA LEU A 435 3.34 8.00 -7.02
C LEU A 435 2.71 8.79 -8.17
N LYS A 436 3.37 8.83 -9.35
CA LYS A 436 2.82 9.45 -10.57
C LYS A 436 1.47 8.85 -10.94
N GLY A 437 1.33 7.52 -10.95
CA GLY A 437 0.09 6.83 -11.26
C GLY A 437 -1.05 7.21 -10.30
N SER A 438 -0.77 7.20 -8.98
CA SER A 438 -1.76 7.58 -7.97
C SER A 438 -2.18 9.05 -8.09
N ALA A 439 -1.21 9.96 -8.29
CA ALA A 439 -1.48 11.38 -8.46
C ALA A 439 -2.30 11.66 -9.72
N LEU A 440 -2.01 10.97 -10.83
CA LEU A 440 -2.77 11.09 -12.07
C LEU A 440 -4.24 10.77 -11.86
N VAL A 441 -4.56 9.66 -11.17
CA VAL A 441 -5.95 9.28 -10.87
C VAL A 441 -6.66 10.38 -10.08
N VAL A 442 -6.02 10.93 -9.04
CA VAL A 442 -6.61 12.01 -8.22
C VAL A 442 -6.82 13.28 -9.05
N ARG A 443 -5.92 13.59 -9.98
CA ARG A 443 -6.06 14.75 -10.90
C ARG A 443 -7.20 14.55 -11.92
N LEU A 444 -7.36 13.34 -12.45
CA LEU A 444 -8.39 13.01 -13.45
C LEU A 444 -9.79 12.81 -12.85
N ILE A 445 -9.88 12.55 -11.54
CA ILE A 445 -11.15 12.50 -10.80
C ILE A 445 -11.14 13.63 -9.75
N PRO A 446 -11.51 14.87 -10.11
CA PRO A 446 -11.42 16.01 -9.18
C PRO A 446 -12.17 15.82 -7.85
N ALA A 447 -13.22 14.99 -7.83
CA ALA A 447 -13.95 14.63 -6.62
C ALA A 447 -13.13 13.82 -5.60
N LEU A 448 -12.01 13.20 -6.02
CA LEU A 448 -11.07 12.54 -5.11
C LEU A 448 -10.20 13.52 -4.33
N ALA A 449 -9.88 14.69 -4.87
CA ALA A 449 -9.01 15.66 -4.21
C ALA A 449 -9.39 15.97 -2.74
N PRO A 450 -10.67 16.27 -2.39
CA PRO A 450 -11.06 16.52 -1.01
C PRO A 450 -11.02 15.28 -0.10
N ILE A 451 -11.03 14.06 -0.66
CA ILE A 451 -10.92 12.79 0.07
C ILE A 451 -9.44 12.44 0.28
N TRP A 452 -8.63 12.59 -0.78
CA TRP A 452 -7.19 12.33 -0.78
C TRP A 452 -6.43 13.27 0.16
N ASN A 453 -6.78 14.57 0.11
CA ASN A 453 -6.34 15.63 1.01
C ASN A 453 -4.82 15.69 1.25
N ASP A 454 -4.03 15.49 0.20
CA ASP A 454 -2.56 15.59 0.25
C ASP A 454 -2.02 16.15 -1.08
N ASP A 455 -1.97 17.49 -1.17
CA ASP A 455 -1.47 18.22 -2.34
C ASP A 455 0.04 18.08 -2.52
N LEU A 456 0.80 17.69 -1.47
CA LEU A 456 2.24 17.48 -1.59
C LEU A 456 2.52 16.28 -2.49
N VAL A 457 1.77 15.19 -2.38
CA VAL A 457 1.91 14.03 -3.28
C VAL A 457 1.62 14.42 -4.73
N LEU A 458 0.56 15.21 -4.96
CA LEU A 458 0.18 15.64 -6.30
C LEU A 458 1.23 16.58 -6.91
N SER A 459 1.73 17.52 -6.11
CA SER A 459 2.79 18.44 -6.53
C SER A 459 4.11 17.72 -6.75
N TYR A 460 4.40 16.67 -5.97
CA TYR A 460 5.60 15.85 -6.12
C TYR A 460 5.58 15.11 -7.46
N ALA A 461 4.47 14.47 -7.79
CA ALA A 461 4.31 13.79 -9.07
C ALA A 461 4.47 14.77 -10.24
N ASP A 462 3.79 15.92 -10.21
CA ASP A 462 3.92 16.96 -11.23
C ASP A 462 5.40 17.40 -11.36
N ARG A 463 6.07 17.70 -10.24
CA ARG A 463 7.47 18.11 -10.19
C ARG A 463 8.41 17.02 -10.72
N TRP A 464 8.21 15.76 -10.34
CA TRP A 464 9.05 14.65 -10.80
C TRP A 464 8.97 14.50 -12.33
N VAL A 465 7.77 14.62 -12.89
CA VAL A 465 7.57 14.56 -14.34
C VAL A 465 8.22 15.75 -15.05
N THR A 466 8.03 16.97 -14.55
CA THR A 466 8.52 18.18 -15.26
C THR A 466 9.99 18.48 -15.03
N SER A 467 10.49 18.16 -13.84
CA SER A 467 11.76 18.67 -13.32
C SER A 467 12.64 17.59 -12.69
N GLY A 468 12.16 16.35 -12.52
CA GLY A 468 12.95 15.25 -12.00
C GLY A 468 13.48 15.48 -10.59
N VAL A 469 14.77 15.18 -10.42
CA VAL A 469 15.50 15.26 -9.15
C VAL A 469 15.71 16.71 -8.73
N TYR A 470 15.39 17.02 -7.48
CA TYR A 470 15.53 18.37 -6.92
C TYR A 470 16.70 18.46 -5.93
N THR A 471 17.86 18.95 -6.41
CA THR A 471 19.05 19.16 -5.57
C THR A 471 19.58 20.59 -5.53
N GLN A 472 18.79 21.57 -6.00
CA GLN A 472 19.17 22.98 -6.04
C GLN A 472 17.94 23.86 -5.82
N PRO A 473 18.10 25.02 -5.15
CA PRO A 473 19.34 25.54 -4.56
C PRO A 473 19.73 24.84 -3.25
N ASP A 474 21.02 24.52 -3.09
CA ASP A 474 21.57 23.89 -1.88
C ASP A 474 22.87 24.59 -1.47
N TYR A 475 22.95 25.07 -0.23
CA TYR A 475 24.14 25.77 0.26
C TYR A 475 25.10 24.87 1.03
N CYS A 476 24.69 23.63 1.32
CA CYS A 476 25.52 22.69 2.05
C CYS A 476 26.69 22.22 1.20
N ALA A 477 27.90 22.26 1.74
CA ALA A 477 29.06 21.69 1.04
C ALA A 477 28.86 20.19 0.83
N PRO A 478 29.35 19.61 -0.28
CA PRO A 478 29.43 18.15 -0.42
C PRO A 478 30.47 17.58 0.55
N PRO A 479 30.38 16.30 0.95
CA PRO A 479 31.38 15.67 1.81
C PRO A 479 32.82 15.80 1.30
N SER A 480 33.01 15.76 -0.02
CA SER A 480 34.32 15.93 -0.67
C SER A 480 34.97 17.30 -0.45
N GLN A 481 34.18 18.30 -0.03
CA GLN A 481 34.66 19.64 0.31
C GLN A 481 34.57 19.92 1.82
N GLY A 482 34.39 18.89 2.65
CA GLY A 482 34.27 19.02 4.10
C GLY A 482 32.86 19.31 4.59
N GLY A 483 31.84 19.04 3.76
CA GLY A 483 30.44 19.11 4.15
C GLY A 483 30.08 18.19 5.31
N GLY A 484 29.11 18.64 6.10
CA GLY A 484 28.66 17.96 7.30
C GLY A 484 27.83 18.87 8.18
N PRO A 485 27.40 18.39 9.36
CA PRO A 485 26.74 19.21 10.37
C PRO A 485 27.63 20.37 10.82
N ASP A 486 27.08 21.58 10.93
CA ASP A 486 27.79 22.72 11.51
C ASP A 486 27.64 22.72 13.03
N THR A 487 28.65 22.16 13.72
CA THR A 487 28.69 22.13 15.19
C THR A 487 28.69 23.51 15.86
N SER A 488 29.02 24.57 15.12
CA SER A 488 28.96 25.95 15.61
C SER A 488 27.57 26.58 15.44
N ASN A 489 26.76 26.05 14.51
CA ASN A 489 25.40 26.52 14.21
C ASN A 489 24.43 25.33 14.08
N PRO A 490 23.96 24.74 15.20
CA PRO A 490 23.07 23.58 15.18
C PRO A 490 21.83 23.77 14.31
N GLY A 491 21.48 22.76 13.51
CA GLY A 491 20.40 22.84 12.52
C GLY A 491 20.82 23.39 11.15
N HIS A 492 22.11 23.66 10.97
CA HIS A 492 22.71 24.03 9.69
C HIS A 492 23.82 23.07 9.31
N CYS A 493 24.05 22.94 8.00
CA CYS A 493 25.25 22.33 7.44
C CYS A 493 26.39 23.35 7.30
N ILE A 494 27.61 22.83 7.18
CA ILE A 494 28.78 23.60 6.77
C ILE A 494 28.53 24.16 5.35
N PRO A 495 28.60 25.49 5.16
CA PRO A 495 28.40 26.10 3.85
C PRO A 495 29.45 25.68 2.83
N ASP A 496 29.01 25.53 1.59
CA ASP A 496 29.88 25.23 0.45
C ASP A 496 30.90 26.36 0.22
N PRO A 497 32.22 26.06 0.20
CA PRO A 497 33.27 27.06 0.01
C PRO A 497 33.25 27.71 -1.39
N ASP A 498 32.53 27.14 -2.36
CA ASP A 498 32.34 27.70 -3.70
C ASP A 498 31.16 28.70 -3.76
N LEU A 499 30.47 29.00 -2.65
CA LEU A 499 29.45 30.05 -2.57
C LEU A 499 30.05 31.45 -2.53
N GLU A 500 29.33 32.44 -3.04
CA GLU A 500 29.64 33.85 -2.80
C GLU A 500 29.38 34.22 -1.33
N GLN A 501 30.09 35.24 -0.83
CA GLN A 501 29.86 35.77 0.50
C GLN A 501 28.47 36.42 0.56
N CYS A 502 27.55 35.78 1.28
CA CYS A 502 26.17 36.20 1.44
C CYS A 502 25.82 36.42 2.92
N ALA A 503 24.81 37.25 3.16
CA ALA A 503 24.34 37.53 4.52
C ALA A 503 23.37 36.47 5.06
N THR A 504 22.73 35.68 4.17
CA THR A 504 21.65 34.74 4.52
C THR A 504 21.65 33.52 3.61
N TYR A 505 21.74 32.32 4.20
CA TYR A 505 21.44 31.04 3.54
C TYR A 505 19.92 30.82 3.51
N PRO A 506 19.36 30.10 2.51
CA PRO A 506 20.01 29.25 1.51
C PRO A 506 20.16 29.89 0.11
N ASP A 507 20.01 31.22 -0.03
CA ASP A 507 19.92 31.91 -1.34
C ASP A 507 21.27 32.41 -1.89
N CYS A 508 22.38 31.86 -1.39
CA CYS A 508 23.71 32.32 -1.76
C CYS A 508 24.04 31.83 -3.18
N PRO A 509 24.40 32.74 -4.10
CA PRO A 509 24.79 32.34 -5.44
C PRO A 509 26.15 31.63 -5.39
N CYS A 510 26.39 30.76 -6.37
CA CYS A 510 27.70 30.20 -6.60
C CYS A 510 28.67 31.24 -7.14
N GLN A 511 29.93 31.13 -6.73
CA GLN A 511 31.03 31.85 -7.37
C GLN A 511 31.05 31.57 -8.87
N ALA A 512 31.40 32.58 -9.66
CA ALA A 512 31.41 32.47 -11.11
C ALA A 512 32.23 31.26 -11.62
N GLY A 513 31.57 30.38 -12.38
CA GLY A 513 32.20 29.18 -12.95
C GLY A 513 32.31 27.99 -11.99
N LYS A 514 31.69 28.06 -10.81
CA LYS A 514 31.58 26.94 -9.87
C LYS A 514 30.17 26.35 -9.83
N GLU A 515 30.08 25.11 -9.36
CA GLU A 515 28.84 24.43 -8.97
C GLU A 515 28.89 24.25 -7.45
N CYS A 516 27.79 24.52 -6.75
CA CYS A 516 27.73 24.43 -5.29
C CYS A 516 26.57 23.56 -4.83
N GLY A 517 26.65 23.11 -3.59
CA GLY A 517 25.68 22.21 -2.99
C GLY A 517 26.17 20.77 -2.97
N ARG A 518 25.43 19.90 -2.28
CA ARG A 518 25.82 18.50 -2.11
C ARG A 518 25.79 17.71 -3.43
N PHE A 519 24.79 17.97 -4.27
CA PHE A 519 24.55 17.20 -5.50
C PHE A 519 24.14 18.07 -6.72
N PRO A 520 24.89 19.13 -7.09
CA PRO A 520 24.48 20.07 -8.13
C PRO A 520 24.25 19.41 -9.50
N ALA A 521 25.09 18.43 -9.86
CA ALA A 521 25.01 17.74 -11.14
C ALA A 521 23.75 16.87 -11.31
N LEU A 522 23.03 16.54 -10.24
CA LEU A 522 21.81 15.73 -10.28
C LEU A 522 20.54 16.57 -10.49
N HIS A 523 20.61 17.90 -10.30
CA HIS A 523 19.42 18.74 -10.40
C HIS A 523 18.83 18.69 -11.81
N GLY A 524 17.53 18.45 -11.92
CA GLY A 524 16.86 18.36 -13.24
C GLY A 524 17.04 17.02 -13.94
N THR A 525 17.86 16.12 -13.42
CA THR A 525 18.08 14.80 -14.03
C THR A 525 16.91 13.86 -13.73
N GLY A 526 16.79 12.80 -14.51
CA GLY A 526 15.81 11.74 -14.25
C GLY A 526 14.34 12.15 -14.36
N ALA A 527 14.04 13.33 -14.92
CA ALA A 527 12.67 13.80 -15.13
C ALA A 527 11.84 12.76 -15.89
N ASP A 528 10.67 12.47 -15.33
CA ASP A 528 9.76 11.42 -15.81
C ASP A 528 10.40 10.05 -16.09
N SER A 529 11.43 9.68 -15.32
CA SER A 529 12.10 8.38 -15.42
C SER A 529 12.03 7.62 -14.10
N GLY A 530 12.52 6.37 -14.10
CA GLY A 530 12.54 5.49 -12.92
C GLY A 530 12.16 4.06 -13.26
N LEU A 531 12.24 3.16 -12.29
CA LEU A 531 11.69 1.81 -12.42
C LEU A 531 10.24 1.79 -11.93
N HIS A 532 9.59 0.63 -12.06
CA HIS A 532 8.22 0.40 -11.59
C HIS A 532 7.20 1.44 -12.12
N GLY A 533 7.39 1.95 -13.35
CA GLY A 533 6.40 2.75 -14.06
C GLY A 533 5.38 1.90 -14.80
N SER A 534 4.20 2.48 -15.08
CA SER A 534 3.17 1.88 -15.92
C SER A 534 3.12 2.61 -17.26
N ALA A 535 3.37 1.88 -18.35
CA ALA A 535 3.26 2.44 -19.70
C ALA A 535 1.85 2.98 -19.99
N PHE A 536 0.82 2.36 -19.40
CA PHE A 536 -0.55 2.85 -19.50
C PHE A 536 -0.73 4.17 -18.74
N ALA A 537 -0.25 4.26 -17.50
CA ALA A 537 -0.28 5.51 -16.74
C ALA A 537 0.52 6.63 -17.44
N ASP A 538 1.65 6.31 -18.08
CA ASP A 538 2.47 7.26 -18.84
C ASP A 538 1.74 7.81 -20.07
N ALA A 539 1.09 6.92 -20.83
CA ALA A 539 0.26 7.31 -21.97
C ALA A 539 -0.93 8.17 -21.53
N MET A 540 -1.58 7.81 -20.42
CA MET A 540 -2.67 8.59 -19.83
C MET A 540 -2.19 9.95 -19.32
N TRP A 541 -1.02 10.02 -18.68
CA TRP A 541 -0.42 11.28 -18.25
C TRP A 541 -0.23 12.19 -19.45
N THR A 542 0.51 11.75 -20.46
CA THR A 542 0.80 12.52 -21.68
C THR A 542 -0.48 13.04 -22.37
N ALA A 543 -1.55 12.25 -22.36
CA ALA A 543 -2.80 12.61 -23.03
C ALA A 543 -3.67 13.61 -22.25
N PHE A 544 -3.63 13.56 -20.92
CA PHE A 544 -4.61 14.25 -20.07
C PHE A 544 -4.03 15.15 -18.98
N ARG A 545 -2.70 15.21 -18.83
CA ARG A 545 -2.00 16.01 -17.83
C ARG A 545 -0.76 16.68 -18.43
#